data_AF-A0A7K6S4H7-F1
#
_entry.id   AF-A0A7K6S4H7-F1
#
_cell.length_a   1.000
_cell.length_b   1.000
_cell.length_c   1.000
_cell.angle_alpha   90.00
_cell.angle_beta   90.00
_cell.angle_gamma   90.00
#
_symmetry.space_group_name_H-M   'P 1'
#
loop_
_entity.id
_entity.type
_entity.pdbx_description
1 polymer ?
#
loop_
_entity_poly.entity_id
_entity_poly.type
_entity_poly.pdbx_seq_one_letter_code
_entity_poly.pdbx_strand_id
1 'polypeptide(L)' 'KLNCIIRLQAIFEIIPNETACVLDLLADQATQMQTAIFQHRMVLDYLLAEERGVCGKL' A
#
# COMPACT_ATOMS: atom_id res chain seq x y z
N LYS A 1 -2.91 42.92 -9.53
CA LYS A 1 -3.27 41.84 -10.49
C LYS A 1 -2.15 40.79 -10.60
N LEU A 2 -0.90 41.18 -10.91
CA LEU A 2 0.23 40.26 -11.05
C LEU A 2 0.58 39.45 -9.78
N ASN A 3 0.56 40.07 -8.60
CA ASN A 3 0.85 39.38 -7.33
C ASN A 3 -0.10 38.20 -7.03
N CYS A 4 -1.38 38.32 -7.40
CA CYS A 4 -2.36 37.24 -7.24
C CYS A 4 -2.04 36.06 -8.15
N ILE A 5 -1.65 36.32 -9.40
CA ILE A 5 -1.31 35.29 -10.39
C ILE A 5 -0.08 34.50 -9.94
N ILE A 6 0.97 35.18 -9.45
CA ILE A 6 2.19 34.52 -8.96
C ILE A 6 1.88 33.61 -7.76
N ARG A 7 1.06 34.08 -6.82
CA ARG A 7 0.64 33.26 -5.67
C ARG A 7 -0.19 32.05 -6.10
N LEU A 8 -1.06 32.24 -7.09
CA LEU A 8 -1.89 31.15 -7.62
C LEU A 8 -1.04 30.10 -8.33
N GLN A 9 -0.03 30.51 -9.11
CA GLN A 9 0.93 29.60 -9.72
C GLN A 9 1.73 28.79 -8.69
N ALA A 10 2.26 29.45 -7.64
CA ALA A 10 2.98 28.74 -6.59
C ALA A 10 2.11 27.68 -5.89
N ILE A 11 0.85 28.00 -5.58
CA ILE A 11 -0.09 27.05 -4.99
C ILE A 11 -0.36 25.88 -5.96
N PHE A 12 -0.51 26.18 -7.25
CA PHE A 12 -0.76 25.18 -8.27
C PHE A 12 0.43 24.24 -8.52
N GLU A 13 1.64 24.62 -8.11
CA GLU A 13 2.83 23.75 -8.16
C GLU A 13 3.00 22.96 -6.86
N ILE A 14 2.72 23.56 -5.70
CA ILE A 14 2.91 22.91 -4.39
C ILE A 14 1.88 21.80 -4.15
N ILE A 15 0.59 22.10 -4.37
CA ILE A 15 -0.50 21.14 -4.09
C ILE A 15 -0.30 19.81 -4.83
N PRO A 16 -0.09 19.77 -6.16
CA PRO A 16 0.08 18.50 -6.86
C PRO A 16 1.38 17.78 -6.45
N ASN A 17 2.45 18.50 -6.13
CA ASN A 17 3.71 17.88 -5.68
C ASN A 17 3.55 17.20 -4.31
N GLU A 18 2.94 17.88 -3.34
CA GLU A 18 2.64 17.28 -2.04
C GLU A 18 1.64 16.14 -2.16
N THR A 19 0.62 16.31 -3.01
CA THR A 19 -0.38 15.26 -3.27
C THR A 19 0.27 14.03 -3.90
N ALA A 20 1.17 14.20 -4.87
CA ALA A 20 1.89 13.10 -5.50
C ALA A 20 2.73 12.31 -4.48
N CYS A 21 3.48 13.01 -3.63
CA CYS A 21 4.28 12.38 -2.57
C CYS A 21 3.42 11.54 -1.61
N VAL A 22 2.26 12.06 -1.19
CA VAL A 22 1.33 11.31 -0.33
C VAL A 22 0.73 10.10 -1.05
N LEU A 23 0.40 10.24 -2.34
CA LEU A 23 -0.11 9.13 -3.15
C LEU A 23 0.93 8.03 -3.36
N ASP A 24 2.19 8.40 -3.59
CA ASP A 24 3.30 7.44 -3.70
C ASP A 24 3.47 6.65 -2.39
N LEU A 25 3.46 7.34 -1.24
CA LEU A 25 3.54 6.68 0.06
C LEU A 25 2.35 5.72 0.30
N LEU A 26 1.14 6.11 -0.10
CA LEU A 26 -0.04 5.25 -0.01
C LEU A 26 0.07 4.02 -0.94
N ALA A 27 0.62 4.19 -2.14
CA ALA A 27 0.84 3.10 -3.08
C ALA A 27 1.86 2.09 -2.53
N ASP A 28 2.94 2.58 -1.92
CA ASP A 28 3.94 1.74 -1.26
C ASP A 28 3.33 0.96 -0.09
N GLN A 29 2.55 1.63 0.77
CA GLN A 29 1.85 0.98 1.89
C GLN A 29 0.85 -0.07 1.40
N ALA A 30 0.07 0.24 0.35
CA ALA A 30 -0.86 -0.71 -0.23
C ALA A 30 -0.14 -1.94 -0.79
N THR A 31 1.02 -1.76 -1.43
CA THR A 31 1.85 -2.85 -1.96
C THR A 31 2.42 -3.73 -0.84
N GLN A 32 2.90 -3.10 0.23
CA GLN A 32 3.40 -3.82 1.40
C GLN A 32 2.30 -4.63 2.08
N MET A 33 1.10 -4.05 2.27
CA MET A 33 -0.04 -4.76 2.82
C MET A 33 -0.45 -5.96 1.96
N GLN A 34 -0.54 -5.78 0.65
CA GLN A 34 -0.87 -6.88 -0.26
C GLN A 34 0.16 -8.01 -0.13
N THR A 35 1.45 -7.66 -0.14
CA THR A 35 2.54 -8.64 0.01
C THR A 35 2.43 -9.41 1.33
N ALA A 36 2.21 -8.72 2.44
CA ALA A 36 2.04 -9.37 3.75
C ALA A 36 0.81 -10.30 3.78
N ILE A 37 -0.31 -9.88 3.20
CA ILE A 37 -1.51 -10.72 3.09
C ILE A 37 -1.23 -12.00 2.28
N PHE A 38 -0.53 -11.88 1.15
CA PHE A 38 -0.17 -13.05 0.34
C PHE A 38 0.78 -13.99 1.09
N GLN A 39 1.78 -13.46 1.77
CA GLN A 39 2.69 -14.26 2.58
C GLN A 39 1.95 -15.00 3.70
N HIS A 40 1.08 -14.32 4.44
CA HIS A 40 0.29 -14.96 5.49
C HIS A 40 -0.65 -16.04 4.94
N ARG A 41 -1.29 -15.81 3.78
CA ARG A 41 -2.12 -16.82 3.13
C ARG A 41 -1.31 -18.06 2.78
N MET A 42 -0.13 -17.89 2.17
CA MET A 42 0.74 -19.02 1.85
C MET A 42 1.15 -19.83 3.07
N VAL A 43 1.56 -19.15 4.16
CA VAL A 43 1.94 -19.82 5.41
C VAL A 43 0.74 -20.56 6.01
N LEU A 44 -0.44 -19.93 6.02
CA LEU A 44 -1.66 -20.54 6.51
C LEU A 44 -2.05 -21.78 5.69
N ASP A 45 -1.98 -21.70 4.37
CA ASP A 45 -2.29 -22.82 3.47
C ASP A 45 -1.34 -24.01 3.71
N TYR A 46 -0.05 -23.72 3.91
CA TYR A 46 0.94 -24.73 4.29
C TYR A 46 0.60 -25.40 5.62
N LEU A 47 0.34 -24.60 6.67
CA LEU A 47 0.00 -25.13 8.00
C LEU A 47 -1.29 -25.96 7.97
N LEU A 48 -2.31 -25.52 7.24
CA LEU A 48 -3.56 -26.26 7.09
C LEU A 48 -3.37 -27.60 6.35
N ALA A 49 -2.47 -27.65 5.37
CA ALA A 49 -2.13 -28.90 4.69
C ALA A 49 -1.39 -29.88 5.64
N GLU A 50 -0.45 -29.37 6.44
CA GLU A 50 0.26 -30.15 7.46
C GLU A 50 -0.70 -30.69 8.52
N GLU A 51 -1.56 -29.84 9.08
CA GLU A 51 -2.59 -30.22 10.06
C GLU A 51 -3.55 -31.29 9.52
N ARG A 52 -3.97 -31.21 8.24
CA ARG A 52 -4.78 -32.28 7.63
C ARG A 52 -4.03 -33.60 7.49
N GLY A 53 -2.72 -33.56 7.24
CA GLY A 53 -1.86 -34.76 7.20
C GLY A 53 -1.64 -35.40 8.57
N VAL A 54 -1.68 -34.60 9.65
CA VAL A 54 -1.54 -35.05 11.04
C VAL A 54 -2.88 -35.56 11.60
N CYS A 55 -3.98 -34.82 11.36
CA CYS A 55 -5.31 -35.13 11.88
C CYS A 55 -6.01 -36.29 11.14
N GLY A 56 -5.58 -36.63 9.92
CA GLY A 56 -6.05 -37.81 9.17
C GLY A 56 -5.34 -39.13 9.52
N LYS A 57 -4.48 -39.14 10.54
CA LYS A 57 -3.61 -40.27 10.91
C LYS A 57 -4.07 -41.06 12.15
N LEU A 58 -5.33 -40.89 12.57
CA LEU A 58 -5.98 -41.63 13.65
C LEU A 58 -6.89 -42.73 13.10
#